data_AF-A0A961YNX5-F1
#
_entry.id   AF-A0A961YNX5-F1
#
_cell.length_a   1.000
_cell.length_b   1.000
_cell.length_c   1.000
_cell.angle_alpha   90.00
_cell.angle_beta   90.00
_cell.angle_gamma   90.00
#
_symmetry.space_group_name_H-M   'P 1'
#
loop_
_entity.id
_entity.type
_entity.pdbx_description
1 polymer ?
#
loop_
_entity_poly.entity_id
_entity_poly.type
_entity_poly.pdbx_seq_one_letter_code
_entity_poly.pdbx_strand_id
1 'polypeptide(L)' 'APGLRPHYHPDYYGAFVLDPDGHNIEAVCHAPA' A
#
# COMPACT_ATOMS: atom_id res chain seq x y z
N ALA A 1 0.66 8.33 -0.48
CA ALA A 1 -0.20 8.44 0.72
C ALA A 1 -0.92 7.12 0.97
N PRO A 2 -1.13 6.73 2.23
CA PRO A 2 -1.79 5.47 2.60
C PRO A 2 -3.29 5.50 2.22
N GLY A 3 -3.83 4.37 1.78
CA GLY A 3 -5.26 4.28 1.46
C GLY A 3 -5.69 2.96 0.83
N LEU A 4 -7.01 2.80 0.71
CA LEU A 4 -7.64 1.66 0.06
C LEU A 4 -7.32 1.63 -1.45
N ARG A 5 -7.11 0.42 -1.96
CA ARG A 5 -6.80 0.10 -3.35
C ARG A 5 -7.74 -1.01 -3.85
N PRO A 6 -9.05 -0.72 -3.95
CA PRO A 6 -10.06 -1.74 -4.27
C PRO A 6 -9.87 -2.37 -5.67
N HIS A 7 -9.05 -1.76 -6.54
CA HIS A 7 -8.67 -2.35 -7.83
C HIS A 7 -7.87 -3.65 -7.73
N TYR A 8 -7.24 -3.94 -6.59
CA TYR A 8 -6.51 -5.19 -6.36
C TYR A 8 -7.44 -6.20 -5.68
N HIS A 9 -8.05 -5.81 -4.57
CA HIS A 9 -9.21 -6.44 -3.95
C HIS A 9 -9.79 -5.50 -2.87
N PRO A 10 -11.01 -5.77 -2.34
CA PRO A 10 -11.73 -4.84 -1.46
C PRO A 10 -10.96 -4.38 -0.21
N ASP A 11 -10.22 -5.29 0.43
CA ASP A 11 -9.53 -5.02 1.70
C ASP A 11 -8.05 -4.60 1.54
N TYR A 12 -7.61 -4.25 0.33
CA TYR A 12 -6.22 -3.86 0.10
C TYR A 12 -5.96 -2.44 0.60
N TYR A 13 -5.33 -2.28 1.76
CA TYR A 13 -4.88 -0.99 2.27
C TYR A 13 -3.37 -0.86 2.11
N GLY A 14 -2.91 0.08 1.27
CA GLY A 14 -1.50 0.21 0.91
C GLY A 14 -0.96 1.63 1.12
N ALA A 15 0.33 1.72 1.44
CA ALA A 15 1.10 2.96 1.53
C ALA A 15 2.43 2.81 0.79
N PHE A 16 2.87 3.89 0.13
CA PHE A 16 4.08 3.92 -0.68
C PHE A 16 5.02 5.04 -0.24
N VAL A 17 6.30 4.73 -0.13
CA VAL A 17 7.39 5.68 0.16
C VAL A 17 8.59 5.33 -0.71
N LEU A 18 9.28 6.36 -1.22
CA LEU A 18 10.56 6.19 -1.89
C LEU A 18 11.67 6.18 -0.84
N ASP A 19 12.54 5.18 -0.88
CA ASP A 19 13.78 5.19 -0.10
C ASP A 19 14.84 6.12 -0.75
N PRO A 20 15.97 6.40 -0.09
CA PRO A 20 17.03 7.24 -0.64
C PRO A 20 17.68 6.71 -1.94
N ASP A 21 17.61 5.40 -2.17
CA ASP A 21 18.14 4.74 -3.36
C ASP A 21 17.12 4.74 -4.53
N GLY A 22 15.90 5.22 -4.28
CA GLY A 22 14.82 5.31 -5.26
C GLY A 22 13.93 4.07 -5.34
N HIS A 23 14.04 3.12 -4.41
CA HIS A 23 13.12 1.98 -4.36
C HIS A 23 11.76 2.41 -3.83
N ASN A 24 10.72 1.85 -4.44
CA ASN A 24 9.35 2.04 -3.98
C ASN A 24 9.01 1.00 -2.91
N ILE A 25 9.06 1.42 -1.65
CA ILE A 25 8.73 0.59 -0.51
C ILE A 25 7.22 0.65 -0.27
N GLU A 26 6.60 -0.53 -0.25
CA GLU A 26 5.18 -0.70 0.02
C GLU A 26 4.94 -1.33 1.39
N ALA A 27 4.04 -0.73 2.16
CA ALA A 27 3.44 -1.35 3.34
C ALA A 27 1.96 -1.63 3.05
N VAL A 28 1.55 -2.90 3.15
CA VAL A 28 0.20 -3.36 2.82
C VAL A 28 -0.44 -4.15 3.96
N CYS A 29 -1.74 -3.93 4.17
CA CYS A 29 -2.61 -4.78 4.97
C CYS A 29 -3.72 -5.34 4.08
N HIS A 30 -3.96 -6.65 4.21
CA HIS A 30 -5.02 -7.37 3.50
C HIS A 30 -6.16 -7.80 4.44
N ALA A 31 -6.03 -7.51 5.74
CA ALA A 31 -7.06 -7.85 6.70
C ALA A 31 -8.29 -6.93 6.47
N PRO A 32 -9.51 -7.49 6.57
CA PRO A 32 -10.71 -6.67 6.57
C PRO A 32 -10.68 -5.69 7.75
N ALA A 33 -11.34 -4.55 7.56
CA ALA A 33 -11.50 -3.51 8.59
C ALA A 33 -12.34 -3.98 9.78
#